data_AF-Q9MYS9-F1
#
_entry.id   AF-Q9MYS9-F1
#
_cell.length_a   1.000
_cell.length_b   1.000
_cell.length_c   1.000
_cell.angle_alpha   90.00
_cell.angle_beta   90.00
_cell.angle_gamma   90.00
#
_symmetry.space_group_name_H-M   'P 1'
#
loop_
_entity.id
_entity.type
_entity.pdbx_description
1 polymer ?
#
loop_
_entity_poly.entity_id
_entity_poly.type
_entity_poly.pdbx_seq_one_letter_code
_entity_poly.pdbx_strand_id
1 'polypeptide(L)'
;CRNRFVKKNGQCNIEFANMDEKSQRYLADMFTTCVDIRWRYMLLIFSLAFLASWLLFGVIFWVIAVAHGDLEPAESRGRTPCVLQVHGFMAAFLFSIETQTTIGYGLRCVTEECPVAVFMVVAQSIVGCIIDSFMIGAIMAKMGRPKKR
;
A
#
# COMPACT_ATOMS: atom_id res chain seq x y z
N CYS A 1 -1.14 52.01 6.25
CA CYS A 1 -0.17 51.14 5.54
C CYS A 1 -0.89 49.95 4.92
N ARG A 2 -0.74 49.71 3.61
CA ARG A 2 -1.40 48.59 2.90
C ARG A 2 -0.51 47.36 2.93
N ASN A 3 -1.06 46.20 3.27
CA ASN A 3 -0.33 44.92 3.20
C ASN A 3 0.07 44.61 1.74
N ARG A 4 1.25 44.01 1.59
CA ARG A 4 1.85 43.74 0.27
C ARG A 4 1.23 42.46 -0.33
N PHE A 5 0.87 42.50 -1.60
CA PHE A 5 0.26 41.37 -2.31
C PHE A 5 1.21 40.17 -2.46
N VAL A 6 2.52 40.42 -2.65
CA VAL A 6 3.57 39.40 -2.69
C VAL A 6 4.65 39.76 -1.67
N LYS A 7 5.03 38.80 -0.82
CA LYS A 7 6.08 38.94 0.19
C LYS A 7 7.47 38.97 -0.46
N LYS A 8 8.49 39.48 0.24
CA LYS A 8 9.89 39.53 -0.27
C LYS A 8 10.48 38.14 -0.60
N ASN A 9 9.89 37.08 -0.07
CA ASN A 9 10.25 35.68 -0.35
C ASN A 9 9.46 35.06 -1.53
N GLY A 10 8.71 35.86 -2.29
CA GLY A 10 7.95 35.42 -3.46
C GLY A 10 6.60 34.74 -3.14
N GLN A 11 6.20 34.64 -1.87
CA GLN A 11 4.89 34.08 -1.50
C GLN A 11 3.77 35.11 -1.74
N CYS A 12 2.72 34.70 -2.46
CA CYS A 12 1.50 35.48 -2.61
C CYS A 12 0.67 35.48 -1.32
N ASN A 13 0.18 36.64 -0.90
CA ASN A 13 -0.63 36.81 0.30
C ASN A 13 -2.13 36.76 -0.06
N ILE A 14 -2.57 35.59 -0.54
CA ILE A 14 -3.93 35.34 -1.03
C ILE A 14 -4.45 34.08 -0.33
N GLU A 15 -5.65 34.14 0.23
CA GLU A 15 -6.37 32.99 0.74
C GLU A 15 -7.60 32.74 -0.12
N PHE A 16 -7.77 31.50 -0.60
CA PHE A 16 -8.95 31.10 -1.35
C PHE A 16 -10.07 30.68 -0.38
N ALA A 17 -11.10 31.53 -0.25
CA ALA A 17 -12.32 31.28 0.52
C ALA A 17 -13.46 30.73 -0.38
N ASN A 18 -14.42 29.99 0.20
CA ASN A 18 -15.56 29.35 -0.49
C ASN A 18 -15.18 28.47 -1.69
N MET A 19 -14.35 27.46 -1.46
CA MET A 19 -14.17 26.38 -2.42
C MET A 19 -15.00 25.17 -2.00
N ASP A 20 -16.30 25.21 -2.31
CA ASP A 20 -17.14 24.02 -2.25
C ASP A 20 -16.55 22.94 -3.19
N GLU A 21 -16.61 21.66 -2.78
CA GLU A 21 -15.99 20.50 -3.44
C GLU A 21 -14.45 20.38 -3.37
N LYS A 22 -13.77 21.11 -2.48
CA LYS A 22 -12.30 21.03 -2.28
C LYS A 22 -11.78 19.58 -2.18
N SER A 23 -12.40 18.76 -1.32
CA SER A 23 -11.93 17.38 -1.07
C SER A 23 -12.08 16.48 -2.30
N GLN A 24 -13.13 16.64 -3.10
CA GLN A 24 -13.37 15.81 -4.28
C GLN A 24 -12.38 16.17 -5.41
N ARG A 25 -12.06 17.46 -5.57
CA ARG A 25 -11.02 17.91 -6.51
C ARG A 25 -9.62 17.48 -6.10
N TYR A 26 -9.29 17.49 -4.80
CA TYR A 26 -8.00 16.97 -4.31
C TYR A 26 -7.86 15.45 -4.51
N LEU A 27 -8.96 14.70 -4.44
CA LEU A 27 -8.98 13.26 -4.73
C LEU A 27 -8.89 12.95 -6.23
N ALA A 28 -9.59 13.74 -7.08
CA ALA A 28 -9.47 13.62 -8.54
C ALA A 28 -8.06 14.00 -9.03
N ASP A 29 -7.38 14.89 -8.31
CA ASP A 29 -6.01 15.34 -8.58
C ASP A 29 -5.01 14.78 -7.54
N MET A 30 -5.12 13.48 -7.25
CA MET A 30 -4.34 12.80 -6.21
C MET A 30 -2.83 12.88 -6.47
N PHE A 31 -2.38 12.77 -7.72
CA PHE A 31 -0.95 12.84 -8.06
C PHE A 31 -0.37 14.22 -7.76
N THR A 32 -1.01 15.29 -8.23
CA THR A 32 -0.52 16.67 -8.03
C THR A 32 -0.58 17.07 -6.56
N THR A 33 -1.64 16.66 -5.85
CA THR A 33 -1.76 16.82 -4.41
C THR A 33 -0.61 16.12 -3.67
N CYS A 34 -0.34 14.84 -3.95
CA CYS A 34 0.75 14.09 -3.33
C CYS A 34 2.13 14.74 -3.54
N VAL A 35 2.40 15.29 -4.73
CA VAL A 35 3.69 15.96 -5.00
C VAL A 35 3.73 17.35 -4.33
N ASP A 36 2.60 18.01 -4.07
CA ASP A 36 2.52 19.31 -3.39
C ASP A 36 2.61 19.25 -1.85
N ILE A 37 2.15 18.17 -1.20
CA ILE A 37 2.15 18.08 0.28
C ILE A 37 3.56 18.04 0.89
N ARG A 38 3.73 18.21 2.21
CA ARG A 38 5.07 18.08 2.84
C ARG A 38 5.57 16.63 2.77
N TRP A 39 6.89 16.44 2.67
CA TRP A 39 7.55 15.12 2.63
C TRP A 39 7.04 14.13 3.69
N ARG A 40 6.87 14.60 4.94
CA ARG A 40 6.38 13.76 6.05
C ARG A 40 5.02 13.13 5.75
N TYR A 41 4.09 13.89 5.18
CA TYR A 41 2.75 13.38 4.86
C TYR A 41 2.78 12.48 3.62
N MET A 42 3.62 12.78 2.63
CA MET A 42 3.75 11.95 1.44
C MET A 42 4.25 10.54 1.80
N LEU A 43 5.32 10.47 2.60
CA LEU A 43 5.85 9.19 3.07
C LEU A 43 4.83 8.45 3.94
N LEU A 44 4.12 9.17 4.84
CA LEU A 44 3.09 8.56 5.67
C LEU A 44 1.95 7.95 4.85
N ILE A 45 1.49 8.62 3.79
CA ILE A 45 0.43 8.09 2.91
C ILE A 45 0.89 6.81 2.22
N PHE A 46 2.11 6.78 1.67
CA PHE A 46 2.65 5.56 1.05
C PHE A 46 2.84 4.43 2.07
N SER A 47 3.38 4.73 3.27
CA SER A 47 3.50 3.73 4.34
C SER A 47 2.13 3.16 4.75
N LEU A 48 1.10 3.99 4.87
CA LEU A 48 -0.26 3.52 5.14
C LEU A 48 -0.83 2.69 3.99
N ALA A 49 -0.53 3.04 2.73
CA ALA A 49 -0.96 2.25 1.57
C ALA A 49 -0.34 0.84 1.58
N PHE A 50 0.97 0.72 1.86
CA PHE A 50 1.62 -0.58 2.01
C PHE A 50 1.06 -1.39 3.18
N LEU A 51 0.89 -0.76 4.35
CA LEU A 51 0.31 -1.43 5.52
C LEU A 51 -1.11 -1.91 5.23
N ALA A 52 -1.93 -1.09 4.58
CA ALA A 52 -3.29 -1.45 4.19
C ALA A 52 -3.32 -2.60 3.18
N SER A 53 -2.42 -2.61 2.18
CA SER A 53 -2.33 -3.73 1.24
C SER A 53 -1.88 -5.02 1.93
N TRP A 54 -0.85 -4.97 2.78
CA TRP A 54 -0.37 -6.15 3.50
C TRP A 54 -1.46 -6.72 4.42
N LEU A 55 -2.19 -5.86 5.11
CA LEU A 55 -3.32 -6.27 5.95
C LEU A 55 -4.46 -6.88 5.12
N LEU A 56 -4.84 -6.25 4.01
CA LEU A 56 -5.90 -6.75 3.13
C LEU A 56 -5.58 -8.15 2.62
N PHE A 57 -4.41 -8.35 2.01
CA PHE A 57 -3.99 -9.66 1.52
C PHE A 57 -3.76 -10.66 2.65
N GLY A 58 -3.26 -10.21 3.80
CA GLY A 58 -3.10 -11.04 5.00
C GLY A 58 -4.43 -11.57 5.53
N VAL A 59 -5.47 -10.74 5.55
CA VAL A 59 -6.84 -11.17 5.87
C VAL A 59 -7.35 -12.15 4.82
N ILE A 60 -7.11 -11.91 3.53
CA ILE A 60 -7.58 -12.83 2.47
C ILE A 60 -6.92 -14.20 2.60
N PHE A 61 -5.59 -14.29 2.78
CA PHE A 61 -4.92 -15.57 2.99
C PHE A 61 -5.35 -16.25 4.27
N TRP A 62 -5.61 -15.49 5.34
CA TRP A 62 -6.18 -16.04 6.56
C TRP A 62 -7.58 -16.62 6.34
N VAL A 63 -8.45 -15.93 5.60
CA VAL A 63 -9.79 -16.43 5.26
C VAL A 63 -9.72 -17.67 4.38
N ILE A 64 -8.78 -17.73 3.42
CA ILE A 64 -8.53 -18.93 2.61
C ILE A 64 -8.12 -20.11 3.50
N ALA A 65 -7.18 -19.89 4.42
CA ALA A 65 -6.75 -20.89 5.38
C ALA A 65 -7.91 -21.37 6.28
N VAL A 66 -8.75 -20.46 6.77
CA VAL A 66 -9.95 -20.80 7.56
C VAL A 66 -10.93 -21.63 6.74
N ALA A 67 -11.24 -21.20 5.51
CA ALA A 67 -12.22 -21.87 4.65
C ALA A 67 -11.76 -23.25 4.19
N HIS A 68 -10.45 -23.44 3.96
CA HIS A 68 -9.87 -24.73 3.61
C HIS A 68 -9.71 -25.66 4.83
N GLY A 69 -9.60 -25.07 6.03
CA GLY A 69 -9.37 -25.80 7.28
C GLY A 69 -7.88 -25.97 7.64
N ASP A 70 -7.00 -25.11 7.11
CA ASP A 70 -5.55 -25.17 7.31
C ASP A 70 -5.11 -24.81 8.74
N LEU A 71 -6.00 -24.23 9.55
CA LEU A 71 -5.72 -23.88 10.94
C LEU A 71 -5.92 -25.06 11.92
N GLU A 72 -6.49 -26.18 11.47
CA GLU A 72 -6.67 -27.37 12.30
C GLU A 72 -5.34 -28.15 12.42
N PRO A 73 -5.08 -28.83 13.55
CA PRO A 73 -3.84 -29.57 13.76
C PRO A 73 -3.61 -30.63 12.69
N ALA A 74 -2.36 -30.70 12.18
CA ALA A 74 -1.92 -31.58 11.09
C ALA A 74 -2.17 -33.09 11.32
N GLU A 75 -2.40 -33.52 12.57
CA GLU A 75 -2.77 -34.91 12.90
C GLU A 75 -4.13 -35.34 12.31
N SER A 76 -4.99 -34.38 11.94
CA SER A 76 -6.37 -34.68 11.54
C SER A 76 -6.58 -34.89 10.04
N ARG A 77 -5.65 -34.46 9.16
CA ARG A 77 -5.83 -34.57 7.70
C ARG A 77 -4.50 -34.75 6.97
N GLY A 78 -4.36 -35.85 6.23
CA GLY A 78 -3.28 -36.05 5.24
C GLY A 78 -3.41 -35.17 3.99
N ARG A 79 -3.91 -33.94 4.14
CA ARG A 79 -4.14 -32.98 3.05
C ARG A 79 -3.11 -31.84 3.15
N THR A 80 -2.53 -31.51 2.02
CA THR A 80 -1.63 -30.38 1.79
C THR A 80 -2.39 -29.05 1.99
N PRO A 81 -1.88 -28.11 2.79
CA PRO A 81 -2.55 -26.83 3.01
C PRO A 81 -2.38 -25.89 1.81
N CYS A 82 -3.23 -24.87 1.68
CA CYS A 82 -3.12 -23.88 0.60
C CYS A 82 -1.81 -23.09 0.67
N VAL A 83 -1.39 -22.74 1.89
CA VAL A 83 -0.11 -22.07 2.17
C VAL A 83 0.53 -22.75 3.38
N LEU A 84 1.77 -23.21 3.22
CA LEU A 84 2.51 -23.88 4.27
C LEU A 84 2.76 -22.94 5.47
N GLN A 85 2.67 -23.50 6.68
CA GLN A 85 3.02 -22.81 7.93
C GLN A 85 2.15 -21.58 8.27
N VAL A 86 0.91 -21.52 7.77
CA VAL A 86 -0.08 -20.50 8.14
C VAL A 86 -0.99 -21.02 9.25
N HIS A 87 -0.52 -20.88 10.49
CA HIS A 87 -1.24 -21.36 11.70
C HIS A 87 -2.15 -20.31 12.33
N GLY A 88 -2.29 -19.12 11.72
CA GLY A 88 -3.03 -18.02 12.32
C GLY A 88 -2.90 -16.72 11.52
N PHE A 89 -3.62 -15.68 11.96
CA PHE A 89 -3.64 -14.38 11.28
C PHE A 89 -2.25 -13.76 11.14
N MET A 90 -1.42 -13.81 12.20
CA MET A 90 -0.06 -13.24 12.15
C MET A 90 0.84 -13.96 11.14
N ALA A 91 0.68 -15.28 10.99
CA ALA A 91 1.41 -16.04 9.99
C ALA A 91 0.96 -15.69 8.56
N ALA A 92 -0.34 -15.51 8.34
CA ALA A 92 -0.89 -15.04 7.06
C ALA A 92 -0.45 -13.60 6.73
N PHE A 93 -0.39 -12.72 7.74
CA PHE A 93 0.11 -11.35 7.58
C PHE A 93 1.60 -11.32 7.22
N LEU A 94 2.42 -12.15 7.89
CA LEU A 94 3.83 -12.32 7.53
C LEU A 94 3.98 -12.84 6.10
N PHE A 95 3.22 -13.85 5.69
CA PHE A 95 3.23 -14.35 4.31
C PHE A 95 2.86 -13.27 3.29
N SER A 96 1.85 -12.44 3.59
CA SER A 96 1.46 -11.30 2.77
C SER A 96 2.61 -10.29 2.60
N ILE A 97 3.32 -9.96 3.68
CA ILE A 97 4.51 -9.10 3.61
C ILE A 97 5.59 -9.75 2.75
N GLU A 98 5.95 -11.01 3.05
CA GLU A 98 7.01 -11.76 2.35
C GLU A 98 6.75 -11.83 0.84
N THR A 99 5.49 -12.01 0.45
CA THR A 99 5.05 -12.12 -0.94
C THR A 99 5.09 -10.76 -1.65
N GLN A 100 4.49 -9.72 -1.08
CA GLN A 100 4.40 -8.41 -1.74
C GLN A 100 5.74 -7.68 -1.80
N THR A 101 6.58 -7.83 -0.77
CA THR A 101 7.92 -7.24 -0.73
C THR A 101 8.96 -8.09 -1.46
N THR A 102 8.58 -9.27 -1.95
CA THR A 102 9.45 -10.23 -2.64
C THR A 102 10.65 -10.70 -1.80
N ILE A 103 10.55 -10.63 -0.46
CA ILE A 103 11.58 -11.17 0.44
C ILE A 103 11.59 -12.69 0.38
N GLY A 104 10.40 -13.32 0.42
CA GLY A 104 10.22 -14.75 0.21
C GLY A 104 11.16 -15.66 1.01
N TYR A 105 11.08 -15.64 2.35
CA TYR A 105 11.96 -16.43 3.21
C TYR A 105 11.88 -17.96 2.96
N GLY A 106 10.81 -18.44 2.32
CA GLY A 106 10.66 -19.83 1.90
C GLY A 106 10.12 -20.77 2.98
N LEU A 107 9.88 -20.27 4.19
CA LEU A 107 9.21 -21.04 5.26
C LEU A 107 7.70 -21.13 5.03
N ARG A 108 7.11 -20.07 4.45
CA ARG A 108 5.68 -19.97 4.10
C ARG A 108 5.57 -19.93 2.59
N CYS A 109 5.11 -21.02 2.00
CA CYS A 109 5.03 -21.17 0.54
C CYS A 109 3.62 -21.57 0.14
N VAL A 110 3.16 -20.95 -0.95
CA VAL A 110 1.90 -21.33 -1.61
C VAL A 110 2.04 -22.72 -2.24
N THR A 111 0.99 -23.53 -2.16
CA THR A 111 0.91 -24.85 -2.78
C THR A 111 -0.03 -24.84 -3.98
N GLU A 112 -0.04 -25.94 -4.76
CA GLU A 112 -0.90 -26.12 -5.93
C GLU A 112 -2.34 -26.56 -5.60
N GLU A 113 -2.64 -26.85 -4.34
CA GLU A 113 -3.95 -27.33 -3.89
C GLU A 113 -5.07 -26.31 -4.13
N CYS A 114 -4.76 -25.03 -3.89
CA CYS A 114 -5.74 -23.96 -3.85
C CYS A 114 -5.47 -22.97 -5.00
N PRO A 115 -6.15 -23.11 -6.16
CA PRO A 115 -5.94 -22.20 -7.29
C PRO A 115 -6.29 -20.74 -6.93
N VAL A 116 -7.20 -20.55 -5.98
CA VAL A 116 -7.53 -19.23 -5.42
C VAL A 116 -6.33 -18.60 -4.72
N ALA A 117 -5.56 -19.36 -3.94
CA ALA A 117 -4.37 -18.84 -3.27
C ALA A 117 -3.28 -18.43 -4.28
N VAL A 118 -3.07 -19.24 -5.33
CA VAL A 118 -2.16 -18.93 -6.44
C VAL A 118 -2.58 -17.63 -7.15
N PHE A 119 -3.87 -17.50 -7.48
CA PHE A 119 -4.39 -16.28 -8.09
C PHE A 119 -4.20 -15.04 -7.20
N MET A 120 -4.43 -15.18 -5.89
CA MET A 120 -4.23 -14.09 -4.93
C MET A 120 -2.77 -13.66 -4.85
N VAL A 121 -1.81 -14.58 -4.92
CA VAL A 121 -0.36 -14.26 -4.99
C VAL A 121 -0.06 -13.45 -6.24
N VAL A 122 -0.56 -13.86 -7.41
CA VAL A 122 -0.38 -13.12 -8.67
C VAL A 122 -0.97 -11.72 -8.58
N ALA A 123 -2.20 -11.59 -8.08
CA ALA A 123 -2.85 -10.30 -7.90
C ALA A 123 -2.05 -9.41 -6.93
N GLN A 124 -1.53 -9.98 -5.84
CA GLN A 124 -0.71 -9.27 -4.86
C GLN A 124 0.60 -8.76 -5.47
N SER A 125 1.28 -9.55 -6.29
CA SER A 125 2.50 -9.12 -6.98
C SER A 125 2.24 -7.94 -7.91
N ILE A 126 1.15 -7.99 -8.70
CA ILE A 126 0.76 -6.89 -9.60
C ILE A 126 0.48 -5.62 -8.80
N VAL A 127 -0.31 -5.73 -7.72
CA VAL A 127 -0.64 -4.58 -6.85
C VAL A 127 0.62 -4.01 -6.19
N GLY A 128 1.53 -4.87 -5.72
CA GLY A 128 2.82 -4.45 -5.17
C GLY A 128 3.62 -3.60 -6.17
N CYS A 129 3.80 -4.09 -7.40
CA CYS A 129 4.50 -3.36 -8.45
C CYS A 129 3.85 -2.02 -8.80
N ILE A 130 2.51 -1.94 -8.78
CA ILE A 130 1.78 -0.68 -9.01
C ILE A 130 2.10 0.33 -7.89
N ILE A 131 1.98 -0.08 -6.63
CA ILE A 131 2.24 0.80 -5.47
C ILE A 131 3.69 1.29 -5.49
N ASP A 132 4.66 0.41 -5.74
CA ASP A 132 6.08 0.75 -5.85
C ASP A 132 6.34 1.78 -6.97
N SER A 133 5.74 1.56 -8.15
CA SER A 133 5.87 2.47 -9.30
C SER A 133 5.32 3.86 -8.99
N PHE A 134 4.16 3.94 -8.33
CA PHE A 134 3.60 5.21 -7.89
C PHE A 134 4.46 5.91 -6.84
N MET A 135 5.00 5.17 -5.87
CA MET A 135 5.88 5.71 -4.83
C MET A 135 7.15 6.31 -5.45
N ILE A 136 7.85 5.55 -6.30
CA ILE A 136 9.07 6.01 -6.98
C ILE A 136 8.76 7.21 -7.86
N GLY A 137 7.68 7.16 -8.65
CA GLY A 137 7.25 8.26 -9.52
C GLY A 137 6.97 9.56 -8.74
N ALA A 138 6.26 9.48 -7.61
CA ALA A 138 5.97 10.63 -6.77
C ALA A 138 7.22 11.21 -6.10
N ILE A 139 8.13 10.35 -5.60
CA ILE A 139 9.41 10.76 -5.00
C ILE A 139 10.27 11.49 -6.04
N MET A 140 10.42 10.90 -7.24
CA MET A 140 11.21 11.48 -8.33
C MET A 140 10.64 12.82 -8.80
N ALA A 141 9.32 12.91 -9.00
CA ALA A 141 8.64 14.14 -9.38
C ALA A 141 8.83 15.24 -8.31
N LYS A 142 8.81 14.87 -7.03
CA LYS A 142 9.01 15.81 -5.92
C LYS A 142 10.46 16.28 -5.80
N MET A 143 11.44 15.40 -6.02
CA MET A 143 12.86 15.73 -6.05
C MET A 143 13.21 16.65 -7.23
N GLY A 144 12.61 16.43 -8.39
CA GLY A 144 12.87 17.22 -9.61
C GLY A 144 12.28 18.63 -9.63
N ARG A 145 11.64 19.11 -8.55
CA ARG A 145 10.96 20.41 -8.56
C ARG A 145 11.95 21.58 -8.65
N PRO A 146 11.83 22.45 -9.67
CA PRO A 146 12.75 23.58 -9.87
C PRO A 146 12.56 24.72 -8.86
N LYS A 147 11.49 24.68 -8.03
CA LYS A 147 11.20 25.70 -7.01
C LYS A 147 12.29 25.83 -5.93
N LYS A 148 13.20 24.86 -5.83
CA LYS A 148 14.37 24.89 -4.93
C LYS A 148 15.65 25.40 -5.61
N ARG A 149 15.62 25.72 -6.91
CA ARG A 149 16.76 26.30 -7.64
C ARG A 149 16.83 27.81 -7.46
#